data_AF-A0A950V9P6-F1
#
_entry.id   AF-A0A950V9P6-F1
#
_cell.length_a   1.000
_cell.length_b   1.000
_cell.length_c   1.000
_cell.angle_alpha   90.00
_cell.angle_beta   90.00
_cell.angle_gamma   90.00
#
_symmetry.space_group_name_H-M   'P 1'
#
loop_
_entity.id
_entity.type
_entity.pdbx_description
1 polymer ?
#
loop_
_entity_poly.entity_id
_entity_poly.type
_entity_poly.pdbx_seq_one_letter_code
_entity_poly.pdbx_strand_id
1 'polypeptide(L)'
;MRDKNQNDAGEQREHSAEVSSNPRKTGAVSSALGKEQRVPVPAPECASAPFALSRRNIFQIIGSVPVAAAALAEPRIADAAEKTTKDKNDAKAGEKAAFERKVFGEHQWKTVCVLCDLIIPADERSVSATQAGVPEFIDDWLAFRTEQDGNQRLQAEILGGLMWIDRESNKLFSTDFVDIRPEQQKQILDRIAWPARVAKDDQPFAAFFTEFRNLTVQGFFSSKVGIRDLPYLGNTAVMEWKGCDPKVWAIIEQRLQNGYQGLVKPGKKST
;
A
#
# COMPACT_ATOMS: atom_id res chain seq x y z
N MET A 1 51.25 57.43 -5.29
CA MET A 1 50.55 57.54 -3.99
C MET A 1 50.56 56.13 -3.40
N ARG A 2 51.43 55.77 -2.43
CA ARG A 2 51.37 56.07 -0.97
C ARG A 2 49.93 55.92 -0.47
N ASP A 3 49.57 55.10 0.53
CA ASP A 3 50.31 54.51 1.66
C ASP A 3 49.41 53.43 2.32
N LYS A 4 50.05 52.43 2.98
CA LYS A 4 49.74 51.77 4.31
C LYS A 4 48.32 51.20 4.56
N ASN A 5 48.10 49.92 4.89
CA ASN A 5 48.65 49.00 5.91
C ASN A 5 48.42 49.41 7.38
N GLN A 6 47.97 48.42 8.18
CA GLN A 6 48.04 48.24 9.65
C GLN A 6 46.91 48.73 10.59
N ASN A 7 46.26 47.76 11.25
CA ASN A 7 46.21 47.47 12.71
C ASN A 7 45.08 46.45 12.94
N ASP A 8 45.23 45.19 13.38
CA ASP A 8 45.98 44.52 14.45
C ASP A 8 45.39 44.66 15.87
N ALA A 9 45.44 43.53 16.60
CA ALA A 9 45.01 43.22 17.99
C ALA A 9 43.49 43.10 18.24
N GLY A 10 42.92 42.03 18.81
CA GLY A 10 43.47 40.95 19.64
C GLY A 10 43.09 41.16 21.11
N GLU A 11 42.03 40.52 21.60
CA GLU A 11 41.83 40.35 23.05
C GLU A 11 41.02 39.09 23.39
N GLN A 12 41.67 38.19 24.14
CA GLN A 12 41.09 37.06 24.87
C GLN A 12 41.06 37.42 26.36
N ARG A 13 40.01 37.00 27.08
CA ARG A 13 39.97 36.46 28.47
C ARG A 13 38.52 36.50 28.99
N GLU A 14 37.89 35.35 29.21
CA GLU A 14 37.79 34.65 30.50
C GLU A 14 37.16 35.49 31.62
N HIS A 15 35.92 35.15 32.01
CA HIS A 15 35.43 35.25 33.39
C HIS A 15 34.39 34.14 33.68
N SER A 16 34.85 33.19 34.50
CA SER A 16 34.20 32.63 35.69
C SER A 16 32.79 32.02 35.60
N ALA A 17 32.79 30.68 35.70
CA ALA A 17 32.01 29.83 36.60
C ALA A 17 30.83 30.43 37.40
N GLU A 18 29.66 29.78 37.31
CA GLU A 18 28.94 29.37 38.51
C GLU A 18 28.11 28.09 38.27
N VAL A 19 28.53 27.03 38.94
CA VAL A 19 27.79 25.80 39.19
C VAL A 19 26.81 26.09 40.31
N SER A 20 25.50 25.91 40.08
CA SER A 20 24.50 25.88 41.14
C SER A 20 23.74 24.56 41.13
N SER A 21 24.31 23.62 41.85
CA SER A 21 23.66 22.45 42.43
C SER A 21 22.71 22.84 43.56
N ASN A 22 21.49 22.30 43.61
CA ASN A 22 20.98 21.64 44.82
C ASN A 22 19.61 20.96 44.62
N PRO A 23 19.23 20.00 45.50
CA PRO A 23 18.40 18.86 45.18
C PRO A 23 17.13 18.86 46.07
N ARG A 24 16.47 17.69 46.13
CA ARG A 24 15.35 17.25 47.00
C ARG A 24 14.11 16.96 46.15
N LYS A 25 13.42 15.83 46.29
CA LYS A 25 13.44 14.79 47.32
C LYS A 25 12.82 13.53 46.74
N THR A 26 13.36 12.41 47.18
CA THR A 26 12.78 11.08 47.17
C THR A 26 11.37 11.07 47.76
N GLY A 27 10.47 10.33 47.11
CA GLY A 27 9.13 10.01 47.59
C GLY A 27 8.73 8.67 47.01
N ALA A 28 9.10 7.60 47.73
CA ALA A 28 8.58 6.27 47.48
C ALA A 28 7.08 6.25 47.83
N VAL A 29 6.24 5.81 46.89
CA VAL A 29 4.91 5.28 47.20
C VAL A 29 4.81 3.93 46.51
N SER A 30 4.79 2.90 47.34
CA SER A 30 4.52 1.51 47.00
C SER A 30 3.00 1.27 47.02
N SER A 31 2.57 0.19 46.34
CA SER A 31 1.21 -0.38 46.25
C SER A 31 0.26 0.33 45.27
N ALA A 32 -0.55 -0.34 44.45
CA ALA A 32 -1.04 -1.71 44.55
C ALA A 32 -1.18 -2.37 43.17
N LEU A 33 -0.92 -3.68 43.18
CA LEU A 33 -1.18 -4.68 42.15
C LEU A 33 -2.62 -4.56 41.61
N GLY A 34 -2.77 -4.14 40.36
CA GLY A 34 -3.95 -4.45 39.54
C GLY A 34 -3.55 -5.50 38.52
N LYS A 35 -3.88 -6.76 38.78
CA LYS A 35 -3.67 -7.88 37.85
C LYS A 35 -4.57 -7.64 36.63
N GLU A 36 -4.00 -7.14 35.54
CA GLU A 36 -4.66 -7.17 34.24
C GLU A 36 -4.60 -8.62 33.74
N GLN A 37 -5.73 -9.32 33.89
CA GLN A 37 -5.91 -10.69 33.45
C GLN A 37 -5.94 -10.72 31.92
N ARG A 38 -4.76 -10.86 31.31
CA ARG A 38 -4.61 -11.17 29.88
C ARG A 38 -5.29 -12.51 29.61
N VAL A 39 -6.42 -12.49 28.93
CA VAL A 39 -7.04 -13.70 28.38
C VAL A 39 -6.09 -14.24 27.30
N PRO A 40 -5.59 -15.48 27.42
CA PRO A 40 -4.73 -16.05 26.39
C PRO A 40 -5.59 -16.42 25.18
N VAL A 41 -5.37 -15.72 24.06
CA VAL A 41 -5.85 -16.18 22.76
C VAL A 41 -4.94 -17.35 22.34
N PRO A 42 -5.46 -18.57 22.14
CA PRO A 42 -4.63 -19.69 21.69
C PRO A 42 -4.15 -19.43 20.25
N ALA A 43 -2.84 -19.58 20.03
CA ALA A 43 -2.26 -19.61 18.70
C ALA A 43 -2.72 -20.89 17.97
N PRO A 44 -3.23 -20.82 16.74
CA PRO A 44 -3.35 -22.02 15.93
C PRO A 44 -1.96 -22.44 15.43
N GLU A 45 -1.63 -23.68 15.73
CA GLU A 45 -0.40 -24.37 15.38
C GLU A 45 -0.13 -24.39 13.87
N CYS A 46 1.13 -24.11 13.50
CA CYS A 46 1.69 -24.44 12.20
C CYS A 46 1.61 -25.96 11.96
N ALA A 47 0.81 -26.38 10.99
CA ALA A 47 0.90 -27.71 10.40
C ALA A 47 1.22 -27.59 8.91
N SER A 48 2.47 -27.91 8.58
CA SER A 48 3.02 -28.10 7.24
C SER A 48 2.63 -29.46 6.65
N ALA A 49 2.16 -29.53 5.39
CA ALA A 49 2.45 -30.57 4.38
C ALA A 49 1.79 -30.21 3.01
N PRO A 50 2.10 -30.85 1.86
CA PRO A 50 2.79 -30.21 0.76
C PRO A 50 1.94 -30.02 -0.51
N PHE A 51 2.42 -29.11 -1.37
CA PHE A 51 1.94 -28.88 -2.73
C PHE A 51 2.02 -30.13 -3.62
N ALA A 52 0.93 -30.48 -4.30
CA ALA A 52 0.97 -31.07 -5.65
C ALA A 52 -0.45 -31.26 -6.22
N LEU A 53 -0.87 -30.43 -7.18
CA LEU A 53 -1.77 -30.88 -8.25
C LEU A 53 -1.35 -30.25 -9.58
N SER A 54 -1.03 -31.14 -10.52
CA SER A 54 -0.41 -30.90 -11.81
C SER A 54 -1.45 -30.54 -12.87
N ARG A 55 -1.14 -29.56 -13.74
CA ARG A 55 -1.99 -29.01 -14.81
C ARG A 55 -2.11 -29.91 -16.06
N ARG A 56 -2.02 -31.23 -15.91
CA ARG A 56 -2.10 -32.17 -17.05
C ARG A 56 -3.15 -33.24 -16.77
N ASN A 57 -4.08 -33.35 -17.72
CA ASN A 57 -5.20 -34.29 -17.83
C ASN A 57 -6.51 -33.80 -17.21
N ILE A 58 -7.37 -33.22 -18.05
CA ILE A 58 -8.77 -33.65 -18.28
C ILE A 58 -9.32 -32.83 -19.48
N PHE A 59 -9.21 -33.40 -20.67
CA PHE A 59 -10.10 -33.09 -21.80
C PHE A 59 -10.27 -34.37 -22.63
N GLN A 60 -11.44 -35.00 -22.54
CA GLN A 60 -12.00 -35.80 -23.63
C GLN A 60 -13.54 -35.62 -23.68
N ILE A 61 -14.07 -35.06 -24.80
CA ILE A 61 -14.90 -35.70 -25.87
C ILE A 61 -16.26 -36.21 -25.32
N ILE A 62 -17.47 -35.84 -25.78
CA ILE A 62 -18.18 -36.19 -27.04
C ILE A 62 -19.46 -35.34 -27.15
N GLY A 63 -19.87 -34.97 -28.38
CA GLY A 63 -21.24 -34.52 -28.64
C GLY A 63 -21.51 -33.95 -30.04
N SER A 64 -21.27 -34.71 -31.10
CA SER A 64 -21.68 -34.38 -32.48
C SER A 64 -23.10 -34.88 -32.78
N VAL A 65 -24.00 -34.03 -33.29
CA VAL A 65 -25.19 -34.44 -34.05
C VAL A 65 -25.43 -33.47 -35.21
N PRO A 66 -25.38 -33.91 -36.47
CA PRO A 66 -25.98 -33.21 -37.60
C PRO A 66 -27.39 -33.75 -37.88
N VAL A 67 -28.26 -32.95 -38.49
CA VAL A 67 -29.20 -33.32 -39.58
C VAL A 67 -29.93 -32.06 -40.05
N ALA A 68 -29.96 -31.86 -41.37
CA ALA A 68 -30.56 -30.76 -42.10
C ALA A 68 -32.02 -31.06 -42.51
N ALA A 69 -32.84 -30.01 -42.73
CA ALA A 69 -33.56 -29.74 -43.99
C ALA A 69 -34.77 -28.77 -43.85
N ALA A 70 -34.78 -27.78 -44.75
CA ALA A 70 -35.90 -27.23 -45.54
C ALA A 70 -37.09 -26.48 -44.88
N ALA A 71 -37.08 -25.14 -45.12
CA ALA A 71 -38.13 -24.28 -45.70
C ALA A 71 -39.61 -24.45 -45.26
N LEU A 72 -40.22 -23.34 -44.82
CA LEU A 72 -41.36 -22.66 -45.47
C LEU A 72 -41.60 -21.29 -44.80
N ALA A 73 -42.22 -20.38 -45.57
CA ALA A 73 -42.21 -18.92 -45.47
C ALA A 73 -42.90 -18.27 -44.24
N GLU A 74 -42.52 -17.00 -43.97
CA GLU A 74 -43.21 -16.06 -43.06
C GLU A 74 -44.63 -15.68 -43.58
N PRO A 75 -45.51 -15.15 -42.71
CA PRO A 75 -45.52 -13.69 -42.56
C PRO A 75 -45.56 -13.21 -41.10
N ARG A 76 -44.89 -12.08 -40.87
CA ARG A 76 -44.93 -11.29 -39.64
C ARG A 76 -46.33 -10.76 -39.35
N ILE A 77 -46.77 -10.91 -38.11
CA ILE A 77 -47.56 -9.89 -37.40
C ILE A 77 -46.86 -9.65 -36.06
N ALA A 78 -46.52 -8.39 -35.82
CA ALA A 78 -45.95 -7.90 -34.58
C ALA A 78 -47.00 -7.92 -33.48
N ASP A 79 -46.65 -8.39 -32.28
CA ASP A 79 -46.91 -7.67 -31.03
C ASP A 79 -46.27 -8.36 -29.82
N ALA A 80 -45.82 -7.51 -28.89
CA ALA A 80 -45.51 -7.77 -27.48
C ALA A 80 -44.42 -8.81 -27.15
N ALA A 81 -43.16 -8.38 -27.20
CA ALA A 81 -42.06 -9.04 -26.50
C ALA A 81 -42.12 -8.73 -24.99
N GLU A 82 -42.83 -9.55 -24.22
CA GLU A 82 -42.58 -9.69 -22.79
C GLU A 82 -41.56 -10.83 -22.60
N LYS A 83 -40.31 -10.48 -22.30
CA LYS A 83 -39.27 -11.46 -21.95
C LYS A 83 -38.77 -11.22 -20.53
N THR A 84 -39.46 -11.90 -19.64
CA THR A 84 -39.04 -12.31 -18.30
C THR A 84 -37.73 -13.12 -18.38
N THR A 85 -36.74 -12.67 -17.60
CA THR A 85 -35.67 -13.45 -16.94
C THR A 85 -34.83 -14.43 -17.77
N LYS A 86 -33.54 -14.10 -17.94
CA LYS A 86 -32.42 -14.92 -17.44
C LYS A 86 -31.12 -14.14 -17.56
N ASP A 87 -30.71 -13.53 -16.45
CA ASP A 87 -29.33 -13.08 -16.24
C ASP A 87 -28.42 -14.30 -16.32
N LYS A 88 -27.81 -14.51 -17.47
CA LYS A 88 -26.63 -15.36 -17.63
C LYS A 88 -25.40 -14.49 -17.38
N ASN A 89 -25.18 -14.12 -16.12
CA ASN A 89 -23.83 -13.83 -15.64
C ASN A 89 -23.17 -15.15 -15.24
N ASP A 90 -22.99 -16.02 -16.24
CA ASP A 90 -22.01 -17.09 -16.13
C ASP A 90 -20.64 -16.42 -16.21
N ALA A 91 -19.92 -16.49 -15.10
CA ALA A 91 -18.55 -16.03 -14.93
C ALA A 91 -17.64 -16.71 -15.96
N LYS A 92 -17.56 -16.15 -17.17
CA LYS A 92 -16.36 -16.27 -17.98
C LYS A 92 -15.32 -15.40 -17.29
N ALA A 93 -14.41 -16.03 -16.55
CA ALA A 93 -13.09 -15.47 -16.32
C ALA A 93 -12.49 -15.21 -17.71
N GLY A 94 -12.74 -14.02 -18.24
CA GLY A 94 -12.14 -13.58 -19.49
C GLY A 94 -10.64 -13.68 -19.32
N GLU A 95 -9.97 -14.29 -20.29
CA GLU A 95 -8.55 -14.05 -20.49
C GLU A 95 -8.34 -12.54 -20.39
N LYS A 96 -7.68 -12.09 -19.31
CA LYS A 96 -7.23 -10.70 -19.19
C LYS A 96 -6.42 -10.46 -20.46
N ALA A 97 -6.90 -9.57 -21.33
CA ALA A 97 -6.10 -9.07 -22.42
C ALA A 97 -4.74 -8.66 -21.84
N ALA A 98 -3.65 -9.05 -22.51
CA ALA A 98 -2.32 -8.71 -22.03
C ALA A 98 -2.23 -7.20 -21.86
N PHE A 99 -1.87 -6.75 -20.66
CA PHE A 99 -1.70 -5.33 -20.37
C PHE A 99 -0.54 -4.78 -21.22
N GLU A 100 -0.80 -3.68 -21.93
CA GLU A 100 0.21 -2.96 -22.70
C GLU A 100 0.87 -1.91 -21.81
N ARG A 101 2.14 -2.15 -21.45
CA ARG A 101 2.92 -1.24 -20.61
C ARG A 101 3.29 0.02 -21.38
N LYS A 102 3.18 1.16 -20.72
CA LYS A 102 3.47 2.50 -21.25
C LYS A 102 4.82 3.03 -20.78
N VAL A 103 5.18 2.80 -19.52
CA VAL A 103 6.35 3.42 -18.88
C VAL A 103 7.45 2.39 -18.62
N PHE A 104 7.09 1.26 -18.00
CA PHE A 104 8.09 0.30 -17.54
C PHE A 104 8.59 -0.64 -18.64
N GLY A 105 9.91 -0.79 -18.71
CA GLY A 105 10.56 -1.86 -19.47
C GLY A 105 10.36 -3.24 -18.83
N GLU A 106 10.88 -4.30 -19.48
CA GLU A 106 10.64 -5.67 -19.01
C GLU A 106 11.21 -5.95 -17.61
N HIS A 107 12.45 -5.54 -17.37
CA HIS A 107 13.10 -5.74 -16.07
C HIS A 107 12.43 -4.92 -14.98
N GLN A 108 12.22 -3.63 -15.25
CA GLN A 108 11.55 -2.71 -14.32
C GLN A 108 10.17 -3.21 -13.93
N TRP A 109 9.41 -3.78 -14.87
CA TRP A 109 8.11 -4.38 -14.60
C TRP A 109 8.19 -5.53 -13.58
N LYS A 110 9.17 -6.44 -13.74
CA LYS A 110 9.40 -7.53 -12.77
C LYS A 110 9.75 -6.97 -11.39
N THR A 111 10.63 -5.98 -11.33
CA THR A 111 11.00 -5.30 -10.08
C THR A 111 9.81 -4.63 -9.41
N VAL A 112 8.96 -3.94 -10.19
CA VAL A 112 7.73 -3.30 -9.69
C VAL A 112 6.77 -4.32 -9.10
N CYS A 113 6.53 -5.47 -9.78
CA CYS A 113 5.68 -6.53 -9.24
C CYS A 113 6.19 -7.07 -7.90
N VAL A 114 7.49 -7.41 -7.83
CA VAL A 114 8.12 -7.90 -6.59
C VAL A 114 8.00 -6.84 -5.49
N LEU A 115 8.29 -5.58 -5.79
CA LEU A 115 8.27 -4.50 -4.82
C LEU A 115 6.85 -4.23 -4.30
N CYS A 116 5.84 -4.29 -5.16
CA CYS A 116 4.43 -4.18 -4.78
C CYS A 116 4.02 -5.29 -3.80
N ASP A 117 4.36 -6.55 -4.10
CA ASP A 117 4.02 -7.69 -3.25
C ASP A 117 4.82 -7.73 -1.94
N LEU A 118 6.01 -7.11 -1.89
CA LEU A 118 6.75 -6.90 -0.64
C LEU A 118 6.10 -5.84 0.26
N ILE A 119 5.43 -4.84 -0.32
CA ILE A 119 4.76 -3.75 0.42
C ILE A 119 3.37 -4.19 0.90
N ILE A 120 2.58 -4.84 0.03
CA ILE A 120 1.28 -5.44 0.37
C ILE A 120 1.28 -6.90 -0.10
N PRO A 121 1.73 -7.83 0.75
CA PRO A 121 1.70 -9.26 0.45
C PRO A 121 0.27 -9.80 0.50
N ALA A 122 0.04 -10.95 -0.13
CA ALA A 122 -1.19 -11.70 0.11
C ALA A 122 -1.23 -12.20 1.56
N ASP A 123 -2.41 -12.15 2.17
CA ASP A 123 -2.67 -12.66 3.52
C ASP A 123 -4.00 -13.42 3.58
N GLU A 124 -4.48 -13.75 4.78
CA GLU A 124 -5.73 -14.50 4.96
C GLU A 124 -6.97 -13.72 4.50
N ARG A 125 -6.88 -12.40 4.42
CA ARG A 125 -8.02 -11.52 4.19
C ARG A 125 -8.08 -10.99 2.78
N SER A 126 -6.92 -10.76 2.16
CA SER A 126 -6.76 -10.04 0.92
C SER A 126 -5.71 -10.68 0.01
N VAL A 127 -5.81 -10.36 -1.29
CA VAL A 127 -4.86 -10.80 -2.31
C VAL A 127 -3.63 -9.88 -2.30
N SER A 128 -2.55 -10.28 -2.99
CA SER A 128 -1.36 -9.43 -3.09
C SER A 128 -1.60 -8.18 -3.94
N ALA A 129 -0.72 -7.17 -3.83
CA ALA A 129 -0.78 -5.98 -4.67
C ALA A 129 -0.76 -6.30 -6.17
N THR A 130 0.08 -7.23 -6.62
CA THR A 130 0.11 -7.66 -8.02
C THR A 130 -1.22 -8.27 -8.44
N GLN A 131 -1.83 -9.11 -7.60
CA GLN A 131 -3.14 -9.72 -7.90
C GLN A 131 -4.27 -8.68 -7.94
N ALA A 132 -4.14 -7.59 -7.19
CA ALA A 132 -5.06 -6.45 -7.21
C ALA A 132 -4.89 -5.52 -8.43
N GLY A 133 -3.88 -5.73 -9.28
CA GLY A 133 -3.61 -4.92 -10.48
C GLY A 133 -2.87 -3.61 -10.19
N VAL A 134 -2.11 -3.57 -9.09
CA VAL A 134 -1.36 -2.37 -8.68
C VAL A 134 -0.22 -2.01 -9.65
N PRO A 135 0.58 -2.95 -10.19
CA PRO A 135 1.62 -2.62 -11.16
C PRO A 135 1.08 -1.91 -12.41
N GLU A 136 -0.04 -2.38 -12.95
CA GLU A 136 -0.76 -1.76 -14.07
C GLU A 136 -1.21 -0.34 -13.71
N PHE A 137 -1.79 -0.17 -12.52
CA PHE A 137 -2.18 1.15 -12.02
C PHE A 137 -0.99 2.10 -11.93
N ILE A 138 0.16 1.66 -11.41
CA ILE A 138 1.34 2.52 -11.28
C ILE A 138 1.84 2.93 -12.67
N ASP A 139 1.92 2.01 -13.62
CA ASP A 139 2.36 2.30 -15.00
C ASP A 139 1.46 3.34 -15.68
N ASP A 140 0.14 3.14 -15.60
CA ASP A 140 -0.86 4.08 -16.10
C ASP A 140 -0.80 5.44 -15.38
N TRP A 141 -0.64 5.42 -14.06
CA TRP A 141 -0.57 6.63 -13.24
C TRP A 141 0.66 7.47 -13.59
N LEU A 142 1.82 6.85 -13.79
CA LEU A 142 3.03 7.56 -14.19
C LEU A 142 2.86 8.21 -15.57
N ALA A 143 2.31 7.48 -16.55
CA ALA A 143 2.02 8.03 -17.87
C ALA A 143 1.06 9.22 -17.77
N PHE A 144 -0.06 9.03 -17.05
CA PHE A 144 -1.07 10.07 -16.84
C PHE A 144 -0.50 11.31 -16.15
N ARG A 145 0.29 11.15 -15.08
CA ARG A 145 0.90 12.29 -14.36
C ARG A 145 1.93 13.02 -15.20
N THR A 146 2.73 12.32 -15.99
CA THR A 146 3.67 12.96 -16.93
C THR A 146 2.93 13.87 -17.91
N GLU A 147 1.79 13.42 -18.44
CA GLU A 147 0.95 14.22 -19.34
C GLU A 147 0.26 15.40 -18.62
N GLN A 148 -0.37 15.14 -17.47
CA GLN A 148 -1.13 16.16 -16.74
C GLN A 148 -0.24 17.23 -16.08
N ASP A 149 0.89 16.83 -15.50
CA ASP A 149 1.80 17.75 -14.81
C ASP A 149 2.75 18.47 -15.78
N GLY A 150 2.81 18.03 -17.06
CA GLY A 150 3.70 18.58 -18.08
C GLY A 150 5.19 18.41 -17.77
N ASN A 151 5.55 17.46 -16.90
CA ASN A 151 6.93 17.18 -16.51
C ASN A 151 7.11 15.70 -16.12
N GLN A 152 8.35 15.22 -16.17
CA GLN A 152 8.69 13.82 -15.90
C GLN A 152 9.21 13.58 -14.47
N ARG A 153 8.97 14.49 -13.52
CA ARG A 153 9.61 14.42 -12.19
C ARG A 153 9.28 13.13 -11.44
N LEU A 154 8.00 12.80 -11.35
CA LEU A 154 7.53 11.58 -10.66
C LEU A 154 8.07 10.32 -11.36
N GLN A 155 7.95 10.26 -12.69
CA GLN A 155 8.47 9.15 -13.48
C GLN A 155 9.98 8.97 -13.28
N ALA A 156 10.76 10.05 -13.34
CA ALA A 156 12.21 10.01 -13.15
C ALA A 156 12.60 9.56 -11.73
N GLU A 157 11.86 10.00 -10.71
CA GLU A 157 12.06 9.56 -9.32
C GLU A 157 11.84 8.06 -9.17
N ILE A 158 10.73 7.53 -9.72
CA ILE A 158 10.42 6.09 -9.66
C ILE A 158 11.45 5.27 -10.44
N LEU A 159 11.75 5.65 -11.69
CA LEU A 159 12.71 4.91 -12.51
C LEU A 159 14.13 4.97 -11.92
N GLY A 160 14.55 6.11 -11.40
CA GLY A 160 15.84 6.28 -10.73
C GLY A 160 15.96 5.43 -9.47
N GLY A 161 14.88 5.31 -8.70
CA GLY A 161 14.82 4.43 -7.53
C GLY A 161 14.89 2.94 -7.87
N LEU A 162 14.17 2.50 -8.92
CA LEU A 162 14.26 1.12 -9.41
C LEU A 162 15.70 0.77 -9.85
N MET A 163 16.35 1.67 -10.60
CA MET A 163 17.75 1.49 -10.98
C MET A 163 18.69 1.42 -9.77
N TRP A 164 18.44 2.22 -8.73
CA TRP A 164 19.24 2.18 -7.51
C TRP A 164 19.09 0.84 -6.79
N ILE A 165 17.87 0.31 -6.67
CA ILE A 165 17.62 -0.98 -6.02
C ILE A 165 18.43 -2.10 -6.72
N ASP A 166 18.38 -2.16 -8.06
CA ASP A 166 19.14 -3.16 -8.82
C ASP A 166 20.65 -2.99 -8.67
N ARG A 167 21.13 -1.74 -8.64
CA ARG A 167 22.55 -1.44 -8.41
C ARG A 167 23.01 -1.89 -7.03
N GLU A 168 22.24 -1.63 -5.98
CA GLU A 168 22.58 -2.05 -4.62
C GLU A 168 22.51 -3.57 -4.48
N SER A 169 21.57 -4.24 -5.15
CA SER A 169 21.51 -5.69 -5.22
C SER A 169 22.77 -6.27 -5.89
N ASN A 170 23.15 -5.75 -7.06
CA ASN A 170 24.36 -6.18 -7.75
C ASN A 170 25.64 -5.91 -6.94
N LYS A 171 25.71 -4.78 -6.22
CA LYS A 171 26.84 -4.44 -5.37
C LYS A 171 27.00 -5.39 -4.18
N LEU A 172 25.90 -5.78 -3.54
CA LEU A 172 25.92 -6.61 -2.34
C LEU A 172 25.94 -8.11 -2.63
N PHE A 173 25.31 -8.53 -3.73
CA PHE A 173 25.03 -9.94 -4.02
C PHE A 173 25.40 -10.37 -5.45
N SER A 174 25.85 -9.45 -6.31
CA SER A 174 26.20 -9.72 -7.71
C SER A 174 25.07 -10.36 -8.51
N THR A 175 23.83 -9.97 -8.21
CA THR A 175 22.61 -10.49 -8.83
C THR A 175 21.56 -9.38 -8.83
N ASP A 176 20.66 -9.36 -9.81
CA ASP A 176 19.57 -8.39 -9.90
C ASP A 176 18.58 -8.55 -8.75
N PHE A 177 17.86 -7.46 -8.42
CA PHE A 177 17.02 -7.44 -7.23
C PHE A 177 15.88 -8.49 -7.27
N VAL A 178 15.37 -8.77 -8.46
CA VAL A 178 14.29 -9.74 -8.67
C VAL A 178 14.72 -11.18 -8.44
N ASP A 179 16.02 -11.47 -8.54
CA ASP A 179 16.57 -12.83 -8.50
C ASP A 179 17.26 -13.16 -7.16
N ILE A 180 17.46 -12.18 -6.28
CA ILE A 180 17.95 -12.40 -4.92
C ILE A 180 16.86 -12.93 -3.99
N ARG A 181 17.27 -13.53 -2.86
CA ARG A 181 16.33 -14.11 -1.87
C ARG A 181 15.48 -13.02 -1.21
N PRO A 182 14.25 -13.34 -0.74
CA PRO A 182 13.37 -12.38 -0.08
C PRO A 182 14.01 -11.67 1.12
N GLU A 183 14.87 -12.35 1.88
CA GLU A 183 15.58 -11.76 3.01
C GLU A 183 16.60 -10.71 2.56
N GLN A 184 17.24 -10.93 1.42
CA GLN A 184 18.19 -9.99 0.81
C GLN A 184 17.47 -8.78 0.21
N GLN A 185 16.28 -9.00 -0.37
CA GLN A 185 15.42 -7.90 -0.85
C GLN A 185 15.04 -6.99 0.31
N LYS A 186 14.55 -7.58 1.42
CA LYS A 186 14.21 -6.85 2.64
C LYS A 186 15.42 -6.10 3.21
N GLN A 187 16.60 -6.72 3.23
CA GLN A 187 17.82 -6.06 3.70
C GLN A 187 18.13 -4.76 2.95
N ILE A 188 17.90 -4.72 1.63
CA ILE A 188 18.08 -3.50 0.84
C ILE A 188 16.98 -2.48 1.17
N LEU A 189 15.72 -2.91 1.23
CA LEU A 189 14.59 -2.02 1.49
C LEU A 189 14.60 -1.43 2.91
N ASP A 190 15.05 -2.18 3.92
CA ASP A 190 15.16 -1.71 5.30
C ASP A 190 16.08 -0.51 5.46
N ARG A 191 17.05 -0.33 4.54
CA ARG A 191 17.92 0.87 4.50
C ARG A 191 17.15 2.15 4.18
N ILE A 192 16.06 2.05 3.43
CA ILE A 192 15.29 3.19 2.89
C ILE A 192 13.84 3.27 3.41
N ALA A 193 13.38 2.26 4.15
CA ALA A 193 12.00 2.16 4.62
C ALA A 193 11.56 3.27 5.58
N TRP A 194 12.51 3.81 6.36
CA TRP A 194 12.26 4.73 7.47
C TRP A 194 13.02 6.06 7.31
N PRO A 195 12.45 7.08 6.65
CA PRO A 195 13.12 8.34 6.31
C PRO A 195 13.91 9.00 7.44
N ALA A 196 13.40 8.92 8.68
CA ALA A 196 14.05 9.49 9.87
C ALA A 196 15.35 8.77 10.30
N ARG A 197 15.61 7.55 9.82
CA ARG A 197 16.76 6.71 10.19
C ARG A 197 17.72 6.45 9.03
N VAL A 198 17.42 6.99 7.86
CA VAL A 198 18.15 6.71 6.61
C VAL A 198 19.48 7.44 6.60
N ALA A 199 20.53 6.75 6.18
CA ALA A 199 21.86 7.35 5.98
C ALA A 199 21.77 8.52 4.99
N LYS A 200 22.62 9.55 5.14
CA LYS A 200 22.55 10.75 4.29
C LYS A 200 22.60 10.44 2.79
N ASP A 201 23.43 9.48 2.41
CA ASP A 201 23.61 9.07 1.01
C ASP A 201 22.37 8.33 0.44
N ASP A 202 21.56 7.73 1.31
CA ASP A 202 20.37 6.97 0.95
C ASP A 202 19.08 7.82 1.00
N GLN A 203 19.16 9.09 1.45
CA GLN A 203 17.99 9.99 1.62
C GLN A 203 17.14 10.16 0.35
N PRO A 204 17.73 10.38 -0.86
CA PRO A 204 16.93 10.46 -2.09
C PRO A 204 16.14 9.19 -2.37
N PHE A 205 16.67 8.03 -1.98
CA PHE A 205 16.03 6.73 -2.23
C PHE A 205 14.96 6.40 -1.19
N ALA A 206 15.04 6.98 0.01
CA ALA A 206 13.95 6.96 0.98
C ALA A 206 12.73 7.78 0.51
N ALA A 207 12.96 8.90 -0.19
CA ALA A 207 11.88 9.66 -0.83
C ALA A 207 11.20 8.81 -1.90
N PHE A 208 11.99 8.24 -2.82
CA PHE A 208 11.50 7.28 -3.83
C PHE A 208 10.67 6.15 -3.21
N PHE A 209 11.18 5.46 -2.19
CA PHE A 209 10.47 4.31 -1.62
C PHE A 209 9.21 4.73 -0.87
N THR A 210 9.20 5.93 -0.28
CA THR A 210 8.00 6.52 0.30
C THR A 210 6.95 6.77 -0.77
N GLU A 211 7.34 7.37 -1.89
CA GLU A 211 6.42 7.63 -3.01
C GLU A 211 5.92 6.34 -3.64
N PHE A 212 6.80 5.37 -3.89
CA PHE A 212 6.42 4.06 -4.43
C PHE A 212 5.44 3.31 -3.51
N ARG A 213 5.67 3.34 -2.19
CA ARG A 213 4.75 2.78 -1.20
C ARG A 213 3.41 3.51 -1.20
N ASN A 214 3.40 4.84 -1.29
CA ASN A 214 2.16 5.61 -1.38
C ASN A 214 1.37 5.23 -2.63
N LEU A 215 2.03 5.10 -3.79
CA LEU A 215 1.39 4.66 -5.03
C LEU A 215 0.83 3.23 -4.90
N THR A 216 1.58 2.33 -4.27
CA THR A 216 1.14 0.94 -4.03
C THR A 216 -0.13 0.89 -3.18
N VAL A 217 -0.15 1.63 -2.06
CA VAL A 217 -1.30 1.72 -1.15
C VAL A 217 -2.51 2.37 -1.85
N GLN A 218 -2.29 3.44 -2.60
CA GLN A 218 -3.35 4.10 -3.38
C GLN A 218 -3.95 3.16 -4.42
N GLY A 219 -3.11 2.47 -5.19
CA GLY A 219 -3.57 1.50 -6.19
C GLY A 219 -4.36 0.36 -5.56
N PHE A 220 -3.86 -0.20 -4.45
CA PHE A 220 -4.49 -1.32 -3.78
C PHE A 220 -5.87 -0.96 -3.22
N PHE A 221 -5.96 0.09 -2.41
CA PHE A 221 -7.21 0.48 -1.75
C PHE A 221 -8.19 1.22 -2.67
N SER A 222 -7.81 1.54 -3.90
CA SER A 222 -8.73 1.96 -4.96
C SER A 222 -9.28 0.77 -5.77
N SER A 223 -8.68 -0.41 -5.63
CA SER A 223 -9.15 -1.63 -6.30
C SER A 223 -10.40 -2.21 -5.62
N LYS A 224 -11.19 -3.00 -6.36
CA LYS A 224 -12.34 -3.72 -5.79
C LYS A 224 -11.95 -4.64 -4.63
N VAL A 225 -10.75 -5.23 -4.66
CA VAL A 225 -10.29 -6.13 -3.61
C VAL A 225 -9.86 -5.35 -2.37
N GLY A 226 -9.08 -4.28 -2.54
CA GLY A 226 -8.66 -3.43 -1.42
C GLY A 226 -9.83 -2.69 -0.75
N ILE A 227 -10.83 -2.21 -1.50
CA ILE A 227 -12.03 -1.61 -0.89
C ILE A 227 -12.79 -2.63 -0.03
N ARG A 228 -12.89 -3.89 -0.47
CA ARG A 228 -13.50 -4.97 0.32
C ARG A 228 -12.67 -5.35 1.54
N ASP A 229 -11.35 -5.18 1.44
CA ASP A 229 -10.44 -5.26 2.58
C ASP A 229 -10.55 -4.05 3.52
N LEU A 230 -11.35 -3.04 3.22
CA LEU A 230 -11.76 -2.06 4.23
C LEU A 230 -13.13 -2.48 4.76
N PRO A 231 -13.34 -2.55 6.09
CA PRO A 231 -14.68 -2.73 6.66
C PRO A 231 -15.50 -1.42 6.53
N TYR A 232 -15.38 -0.72 5.40
CA TYR A 232 -15.96 0.58 5.16
C TYR A 232 -17.35 0.43 4.54
N LEU A 233 -18.37 0.80 5.31
CA LEU A 233 -19.79 0.67 4.92
C LEU A 233 -20.31 1.86 4.10
N GLY A 234 -19.54 2.95 3.96
CA GLY A 234 -20.01 4.21 3.37
C GLY A 234 -20.10 4.25 1.84
N ASN A 235 -19.63 3.22 1.14
CA ASN A 235 -19.68 3.15 -0.33
C ASN A 235 -21.00 2.58 -0.88
N THR A 236 -22.01 2.37 -0.02
CA THR A 236 -23.32 1.88 -0.42
C THR A 236 -24.33 3.02 -0.44
N ALA A 237 -24.89 3.31 -1.61
CA ALA A 237 -25.95 4.31 -1.72
C ALA A 237 -27.18 3.87 -0.92
N VAL A 238 -27.71 4.76 -0.09
CA VAL A 238 -28.96 4.56 0.65
C VAL A 238 -30.00 5.55 0.16
N MET A 239 -31.24 5.10 -0.02
CA MET A 239 -32.36 5.95 -0.49
C MET A 239 -32.76 7.00 0.55
N GLU A 240 -32.64 6.65 1.83
CA GLU A 240 -32.92 7.53 2.95
C GLU A 240 -31.81 7.38 3.98
N TRP A 241 -31.18 8.50 4.34
CA TRP A 241 -30.18 8.53 5.39
C TRP A 241 -30.86 8.63 6.76
N LYS A 242 -30.92 7.52 7.49
CA LYS A 242 -31.55 7.43 8.81
C LYS A 242 -30.68 7.97 9.95
N GLY A 243 -29.52 8.56 9.64
CA GLY A 243 -28.58 9.06 10.64
C GLY A 243 -27.79 7.96 11.34
N CYS A 244 -27.21 8.33 12.48
CA CYS A 244 -26.53 7.39 13.37
C CYS A 244 -27.55 6.49 14.08
N ASP A 245 -27.22 5.22 14.29
CA ASP A 245 -28.06 4.31 15.09
C ASP A 245 -28.30 4.94 16.48
N PRO A 246 -29.55 5.03 16.98
CA PRO A 246 -29.85 5.63 18.29
C PRO A 246 -29.03 5.05 19.44
N LYS A 247 -28.64 3.77 19.38
CA LYS A 247 -27.76 3.14 20.38
C LYS A 247 -26.35 3.73 20.35
N VAL A 248 -25.80 3.94 19.15
CA VAL A 248 -24.48 4.56 18.98
C VAL A 248 -24.54 6.03 19.40
N TRP A 249 -25.62 6.74 19.06
CA TRP A 249 -25.85 8.11 19.48
C TRP A 249 -25.89 8.25 21.01
N ALA A 250 -26.63 7.38 21.71
CA ALA A 250 -26.68 7.39 23.17
C ALA A 250 -25.30 7.17 23.83
N ILE A 251 -24.48 6.28 23.26
CA ILE A 251 -23.09 6.07 23.72
C ILE A 251 -22.25 7.33 23.50
N ILE A 252 -22.41 8.00 22.35
CA ILE A 252 -21.71 9.26 22.06
C ILE A 252 -22.14 10.35 23.05
N GLU A 253 -23.44 10.53 23.29
CA GLU A 253 -23.95 11.49 24.28
C GLU A 253 -23.41 11.23 25.68
N GLN A 254 -23.43 9.96 26.12
CA GLN A 254 -22.87 9.56 27.41
C GLN A 254 -21.37 9.92 27.50
N ARG A 255 -20.60 9.65 26.43
CA ARG A 255 -19.17 10.01 26.38
C ARG A 255 -18.97 11.52 26.42
N LEU A 256 -19.77 12.29 25.69
CA LEU A 256 -19.70 13.75 25.67
C LEU A 256 -20.00 14.34 27.05
N GLN A 257 -21.03 13.85 27.74
CA GLN A 257 -21.36 14.26 29.11
C GLN A 257 -20.25 13.91 30.11
N ASN A 258 -19.57 12.77 29.90
CA ASN A 258 -18.42 12.34 30.71
C ASN A 258 -17.10 13.04 30.33
N GLY A 259 -17.15 14.11 29.54
CA GLY A 259 -15.98 14.91 29.19
C GLY A 259 -15.08 14.25 28.14
N TYR A 260 -15.66 13.62 27.11
CA TYR A 260 -14.90 13.06 25.99
C TYR A 260 -13.92 14.08 25.40
N GLN A 261 -12.64 13.85 25.69
CA GLN A 261 -11.54 14.49 24.98
C GLN A 261 -11.40 13.72 23.67
N GLY A 262 -11.78 14.33 22.55
CA GLY A 262 -11.64 13.71 21.24
C GLY A 262 -10.21 13.24 20.94
N LEU A 263 -10.00 12.63 19.77
CA LEU A 263 -8.70 12.09 19.37
C LEU A 263 -7.58 13.15 19.32
N VAL A 264 -7.96 14.43 19.22
CA VAL A 264 -7.04 15.57 19.26
C VAL A 264 -7.25 16.29 20.60
N LYS A 265 -6.23 16.28 21.46
CA LYS A 265 -6.22 17.13 22.65
C LYS A 265 -6.16 18.59 22.20
N PRO A 266 -7.08 19.46 22.63
CA PRO A 266 -6.99 20.89 22.32
C PRO A 266 -5.71 21.43 22.96
N GLY A 267 -4.70 21.77 22.14
CA GLY A 267 -3.46 22.41 22.60
C GLY A 267 -2.15 21.91 21.99
N LYS A 268 -2.10 20.75 21.33
CA LYS A 268 -0.92 20.37 20.53
C LYS A 268 -1.14 20.76 19.07
N LYS A 269 -0.70 21.96 18.69
CA LYS A 269 -0.42 22.25 17.28
C LYS A 269 0.64 21.25 16.84
N SER A 270 0.36 20.44 15.81
CA SER A 270 1.40 19.63 15.18
C SER A 270 2.34 20.60 14.46
N THR A 271 3.49 20.87 15.09
CA THR A 271 4.67 21.42 14.41
C THR A 271 5.30 20.36 13.54
#